data_AF-A0A1J5S9Q3-F1
#
_entry.id   AF-A0A1J5S9Q3-F1
#
_cell.length_a   1.000
_cell.length_b   1.000
_cell.length_c   1.000
_cell.angle_alpha   90.00
_cell.angle_beta   90.00
_cell.angle_gamma   90.00
#
_symmetry.space_group_name_H-M   'P 1'
#
loop_
_entity.id
_entity.type
_entity.pdbx_description
1 polymer ?
#
loop_
_entity_poly.entity_id
_entity_poly.type
_entity_poly.pdbx_seq_one_letter_code
_entity_poly.pdbx_strand_id
1 'polypeptide(L)'
;MINGGIPLWVLTLIFVAIDYATVASSSGGYAIAHLAGGIIGFVFVRQLRKGNDWSDWMNNFVDWFNDLFNPDKKTIKKTFKEKKIKKISQKAPDLTQQRVDELLDKINDKGYHMLTDEEKEFLKKASNEEL
;
A
#
# COMPACT_ATOMS: atom_id res chain seq x y z
N MET A 1 -3.28 12.86 25.82
CA MET A 1 -1.87 12.52 25.56
C MET A 1 -1.51 12.97 24.16
N ILE A 2 -0.46 13.79 24.07
CA ILE A 2 0.10 14.35 22.85
C ILE A 2 1.43 13.63 22.65
N ASN A 3 1.38 12.39 22.12
CA ASN A 3 2.55 11.60 21.64
C ASN A 3 2.15 10.26 20.96
N GLY A 4 0.91 10.13 20.47
CA GLY A 4 0.39 8.85 19.96
C GLY A 4 -0.75 8.96 18.95
N GLY A 5 -0.88 10.11 18.28
CA GLY A 5 -1.94 10.39 17.30
C GLY A 5 -3.35 10.37 17.89
N ILE A 6 -4.31 10.94 17.16
CA ILE A 6 -5.74 10.73 17.48
C ILE A 6 -6.16 9.47 16.74
N PRO A 7 -6.73 8.46 17.42
CA PRO A 7 -7.21 7.26 16.76
C PRO A 7 -8.26 7.63 15.71
N LEU A 8 -8.14 7.08 14.50
CA LEU A 8 -9.08 7.38 13.39
C LEU A 8 -10.54 7.05 13.74
N TRP A 9 -10.77 6.07 14.63
CA TRP A 9 -12.11 5.75 15.12
C TRP A 9 -12.72 6.90 15.95
N VAL A 10 -11.91 7.66 16.70
CA VAL A 10 -12.38 8.83 17.48
C VAL A 10 -12.76 9.96 16.54
N LEU A 11 -11.90 10.24 15.54
CA LEU A 11 -12.18 11.26 14.52
C LEU A 11 -13.45 10.94 13.72
N THR A 12 -13.61 9.68 13.28
CA THR A 12 -14.80 9.25 12.55
C THR A 12 -16.07 9.33 13.40
N LEU A 13 -16.01 8.98 14.69
CA LEU A 13 -17.16 9.10 15.59
C LEU A 13 -17.57 10.55 15.81
N ILE A 14 -16.61 11.46 16.03
CA ILE A 14 -16.88 12.90 16.14
C ILE A 14 -17.49 13.43 14.84
N PHE A 15 -16.93 13.04 13.69
CA PHE A 15 -17.43 13.45 12.38
C PHE A 15 -18.89 13.01 12.18
N VAL A 16 -19.21 11.74 12.44
CA VAL A 16 -20.59 11.21 12.32
C VAL A 16 -21.56 11.93 13.26
N ALA A 17 -21.13 12.25 14.49
CA ALA A 17 -21.97 12.98 15.44
C ALA A 17 -22.31 14.39 14.94
N ILE A 18 -21.34 15.12 14.42
CA ILE A 18 -21.54 16.46 13.83
C ILE A 18 -22.43 16.37 12.58
N ASP A 19 -22.16 15.38 11.73
CA ASP A 19 -22.89 15.15 10.48
C ASP A 19 -24.39 14.90 10.76
N TYR A 20 -24.69 13.97 11.66
CA TYR A 20 -26.08 13.67 12.04
C TYR A 20 -26.77 14.82 12.77
N ALA A 21 -26.06 15.56 13.62
CA ALA A 21 -26.62 16.75 14.29
C ALA A 21 -27.00 17.84 13.27
N THR A 22 -26.18 18.02 12.24
CA THR A 22 -26.42 18.98 11.15
C THR A 22 -27.57 18.51 10.26
N VAL A 23 -27.59 17.22 9.90
CA VAL A 23 -28.63 16.60 9.10
C VAL A 23 -30.01 16.71 9.76
N ALA A 24 -30.11 16.51 11.08
CA ALA A 24 -31.36 16.63 11.83
C ALA A 24 -31.98 18.03 11.78
N SER A 25 -31.18 19.06 11.48
CA SER A 25 -31.62 20.45 11.31
C SER A 25 -31.95 20.82 9.85
N SER A 26 -31.72 19.92 8.90
CA SER A 26 -31.89 20.12 7.45
C SER A 26 -33.04 19.28 6.88
N SER A 27 -33.44 19.53 5.63
CA SER A 27 -34.51 18.74 4.99
C SER A 27 -34.12 17.26 4.84
N GLY A 28 -35.09 16.35 4.94
CA GLY A 28 -34.84 14.89 4.95
C GLY A 28 -34.07 14.36 3.72
N GLY A 29 -34.03 15.11 2.62
CA GLY A 29 -33.22 14.76 1.44
C GLY A 29 -31.71 14.70 1.72
N TYR A 30 -31.18 15.60 2.56
CA TYR A 30 -29.76 15.60 2.94
C TYR A 30 -29.41 14.37 3.78
N ALA A 31 -30.30 14.00 4.71
CA ALA A 31 -30.15 12.78 5.51
C ALA A 31 -30.04 11.54 4.63
N ILE A 32 -30.92 11.43 3.64
CA ILE A 32 -30.97 10.31 2.70
C ILE A 32 -29.70 10.27 1.85
N ALA A 33 -29.19 11.41 1.39
CA ALA A 33 -27.96 11.48 0.60
C ALA A 33 -26.73 11.01 1.40
N HIS A 34 -26.61 11.40 2.66
CA HIS A 34 -25.52 10.97 3.55
C HIS A 34 -25.59 9.47 3.85
N LEU A 35 -26.79 8.96 4.16
CA LEU A 35 -27.03 7.53 4.36
C LEU A 35 -26.69 6.73 3.10
N ALA A 36 -27.13 7.19 1.93
CA ALA A 36 -26.84 6.55 0.65
C ALA A 36 -25.32 6.54 0.37
N GLY A 37 -24.63 7.65 0.60
CA GLY A 37 -23.18 7.75 0.45
C GLY A 37 -22.42 6.78 1.35
N GLY A 38 -22.82 6.66 2.62
CA GLY A 38 -22.24 5.70 3.56
C GLY A 38 -22.45 4.25 3.13
N ILE A 39 -23.67 3.90 2.71
CA ILE A 39 -24.00 2.55 2.22
C ILE A 39 -23.19 2.23 0.95
N ILE A 40 -23.18 3.14 -0.03
CA ILE A 40 -22.45 2.96 -1.29
C ILE A 40 -20.95 2.81 -1.02
N GLY A 41 -20.37 3.66 -0.17
CA GLY A 41 -18.96 3.57 0.23
C GLY A 41 -18.62 2.24 0.91
N PHE A 42 -19.48 1.75 1.81
CA PHE A 42 -19.30 0.44 2.44
C PHE A 42 -19.36 -0.71 1.43
N VAL A 43 -20.36 -0.68 0.53
CA VAL A 43 -20.50 -1.69 -0.54
C VAL A 43 -19.29 -1.66 -1.46
N PHE A 44 -18.82 -0.48 -1.85
CA PHE A 44 -17.63 -0.28 -2.66
C PHE A 44 -16.38 -0.92 -2.00
N VAL A 45 -16.10 -0.60 -0.73
CA VAL A 45 -14.98 -1.21 0.00
C VAL A 45 -15.14 -2.73 0.13
N ARG A 46 -16.35 -3.22 0.36
CA ARG A 46 -16.62 -4.66 0.43
C ARG A 46 -16.37 -5.34 -0.92
N GLN A 47 -16.68 -4.68 -2.03
CA GLN A 47 -16.51 -5.21 -3.38
C GLN A 47 -15.04 -5.17 -3.81
N LEU A 48 -14.32 -4.10 -3.45
CA LEU A 48 -12.85 -4.01 -3.57
C LEU A 48 -12.15 -5.14 -2.82
N ARG A 49 -12.54 -5.41 -1.57
CA ARG A 49 -11.97 -6.52 -0.78
C ARG A 49 -12.25 -7.90 -1.38
N LYS A 50 -13.27 -8.02 -2.24
CA LYS A 50 -13.58 -9.24 -3.01
C LYS A 50 -12.82 -9.33 -4.34
N GLY A 51 -12.02 -8.31 -4.69
CA GLY A 51 -11.24 -8.25 -5.92
C GLY A 51 -12.03 -7.79 -7.14
N ASN A 52 -13.19 -7.16 -6.95
CA ASN A 52 -13.95 -6.54 -8.04
C ASN A 52 -13.79 -5.02 -7.92
N ASP A 53 -12.98 -4.46 -8.80
CA ASP A 53 -12.61 -3.06 -8.77
C ASP A 53 -13.66 -2.20 -9.47
N TRP A 54 -14.53 -1.55 -8.69
CA TRP A 54 -15.51 -0.60 -9.22
C TRP A 54 -14.89 0.78 -9.52
N SER A 55 -13.62 0.97 -9.22
CA SER A 55 -12.89 2.22 -9.46
C SER A 55 -12.43 2.35 -10.91
N ASP A 56 -12.43 1.25 -11.69
CA ASP A 56 -11.92 1.22 -13.07
C ASP A 56 -12.54 2.31 -13.95
N TRP A 57 -13.86 2.50 -13.86
CA TRP A 57 -14.54 3.53 -14.66
C TRP A 57 -14.10 4.95 -14.25
N MET A 58 -13.89 5.17 -12.94
CA MET A 58 -13.45 6.45 -12.39
C MET A 58 -12.00 6.74 -12.78
N ASN A 59 -11.13 5.74 -12.71
CA ASN A 59 -9.74 5.84 -13.14
C ASN A 59 -9.67 6.22 -14.62
N ASN A 60 -10.45 5.56 -15.48
CA ASN A 60 -10.53 5.89 -16.90
C ASN A 60 -11.05 7.31 -17.14
N PHE A 61 -12.02 7.78 -16.35
CA PHE A 61 -12.53 9.15 -16.45
C PHE A 61 -11.47 10.18 -16.05
N VAL A 62 -10.74 9.93 -14.97
CA VAL A 62 -9.65 10.80 -14.50
C VAL A 62 -8.49 10.81 -15.48
N ASP A 63 -8.13 9.66 -16.05
CA ASP A 63 -7.10 9.55 -17.08
C ASP A 63 -7.50 10.34 -18.33
N TRP A 64 -8.75 10.18 -18.80
CA TRP A 64 -9.29 10.96 -19.91
C TRP A 64 -9.25 12.47 -19.64
N PHE A 65 -9.64 12.90 -18.43
CA PHE A 65 -9.61 14.31 -18.06
C PHE A 65 -8.16 14.83 -17.99
N ASN A 66 -7.23 14.05 -17.43
CA ASN A 66 -5.82 14.43 -17.36
C ASN A 66 -5.18 14.54 -18.74
N ASP A 67 -5.50 13.62 -19.65
CA ASP A 67 -5.03 13.61 -21.04
C ASP A 67 -5.48 14.86 -21.80
N LEU A 68 -6.67 15.39 -21.48
CA LEU A 68 -7.18 16.63 -22.07
C LEU A 68 -6.34 17.86 -21.70
N PHE A 69 -5.72 17.88 -20.52
CA PHE A 69 -4.89 18.99 -20.05
C PHE A 69 -3.39 18.73 -20.14
N ASN A 70 -2.96 17.49 -20.39
CA ASN A 70 -1.54 17.09 -20.46
C ASN A 70 -1.29 16.07 -21.59
N PRO A 71 -1.47 16.45 -22.87
CA PRO A 71 -1.36 15.52 -24.00
C PRO A 71 0.03 14.88 -24.18
N ASP A 72 1.09 15.46 -23.61
CA ASP A 72 2.47 14.95 -23.73
C ASP A 72 2.78 13.81 -22.75
N LYS A 73 1.93 13.58 -21.75
CA LYS A 73 2.12 12.49 -20.79
C LYS A 73 1.49 11.23 -21.38
N LYS A 74 2.31 10.42 -22.09
CA LYS A 74 1.89 9.06 -22.44
C LYS A 74 1.45 8.35 -21.17
N THR A 75 0.17 8.02 -21.08
CA THR A 75 -0.42 7.23 -19.98
C THR A 75 0.24 5.85 -20.00
N ILE A 76 1.35 5.72 -19.27
CA ILE A 76 1.85 4.42 -18.87
C ILE A 76 0.73 3.88 -17.98
N LYS A 77 -0.14 3.02 -18.55
CA LYS A 77 -1.14 2.26 -17.82
C LYS A 77 -0.39 1.53 -16.71
N LYS A 78 -0.30 2.17 -15.54
CA LYS A 78 0.14 1.51 -14.32
C LYS A 78 -0.98 0.54 -14.05
N THR A 79 -0.84 -0.66 -14.59
CA THR A 79 -1.53 -1.82 -14.09
C THR A 79 -1.03 -1.94 -12.66
N PHE A 80 -1.73 -1.28 -11.74
CA PHE A 80 -1.78 -1.69 -10.35
C PHE A 80 -2.44 -3.06 -10.38
N LYS A 81 -1.70 -4.08 -10.85
CA LYS A 81 -1.86 -5.41 -10.31
C LYS A 81 -1.67 -5.17 -8.83
N GLU A 82 -2.77 -5.16 -8.09
CA GLU A 82 -2.74 -5.25 -6.65
C GLU A 82 -1.68 -6.30 -6.35
N LYS A 83 -0.53 -5.86 -5.85
CA LYS A 83 0.33 -6.74 -5.11
C LYS A 83 -0.58 -7.14 -3.98
N LYS A 84 -1.27 -8.28 -4.15
CA LYS A 84 -1.82 -9.08 -3.06
C LYS A 84 -0.80 -8.87 -1.97
N ILE A 85 -1.21 -8.25 -0.86
CA ILE A 85 -0.39 -8.19 0.34
C ILE A 85 -0.07 -9.65 0.58
N LYS A 86 1.08 -10.10 0.07
CA LYS A 86 1.57 -11.44 0.28
C LYS A 86 1.72 -11.39 1.78
N LYS A 87 0.82 -12.08 2.49
CA LYS A 87 1.16 -12.69 3.77
C LYS A 87 2.61 -13.07 3.61
N ILE A 88 3.48 -12.44 4.41
CA ILE A 88 4.90 -12.74 4.45
C ILE A 88 4.95 -14.25 4.52
N SER A 89 5.16 -14.86 3.36
CA SER A 89 5.38 -16.27 3.28
C SER A 89 6.69 -16.35 4.01
N GLN A 90 6.68 -17.01 5.17
CA GLN A 90 7.89 -17.64 5.67
C GLN A 90 8.30 -18.65 4.60
N LYS A 91 8.82 -18.12 3.49
CA LYS A 91 9.69 -18.84 2.59
C LYS A 91 10.86 -19.07 3.52
N ALA A 92 11.05 -20.33 3.92
CA ALA A 92 12.20 -20.74 4.72
C ALA A 92 13.41 -19.97 4.16
N PRO A 93 14.19 -19.28 5.02
CA PRO A 93 15.31 -18.50 4.53
C PRO A 93 16.14 -19.44 3.67
N ASP A 94 16.30 -19.07 2.41
CA ASP A 94 17.20 -19.78 1.54
C ASP A 94 18.55 -19.72 2.28
N LEU A 95 19.11 -20.88 2.65
CA LEU A 95 20.30 -20.94 3.53
C LEU A 95 21.46 -20.11 2.96
N THR A 96 21.41 -19.84 1.66
CA THR A 96 22.24 -18.92 0.90
C THR A 96 22.06 -17.45 1.30
N GLN A 97 20.83 -16.93 1.45
CA GLN A 97 20.57 -15.53 1.82
C GLN A 97 21.01 -15.23 3.25
N GLN A 98 20.71 -16.13 4.19
CA GLN A 98 21.17 -15.95 5.57
C GLN A 98 22.71 -15.91 5.67
N ARG A 99 23.40 -16.74 4.88
CA ARG A 99 24.86 -16.74 4.82
C ARG A 99 25.43 -15.49 4.13
N VAL A 100 24.70 -14.89 3.18
CA VAL A 100 25.09 -13.59 2.59
C VAL A 100 24.99 -12.50 3.65
N ASP A 101 23.88 -12.42 4.40
CA ASP A 101 23.69 -11.42 5.45
C ASP A 101 24.75 -11.52 6.55
N GLU A 102 25.05 -12.74 7.03
CA GLU A 102 26.11 -12.98 8.03
C GLU A 102 27.50 -12.50 7.55
N LEU A 103 27.78 -12.62 6.26
CA LEU A 103 29.03 -12.14 5.67
C LEU A 103 29.05 -10.61 5.50
N LEU A 104 27.91 -10.00 5.16
CA LEU A 104 27.76 -8.55 5.09
C LEU A 104 27.93 -7.91 6.47
N ASP A 105 27.38 -8.52 7.53
CA ASP A 105 27.57 -8.07 8.91
C ASP A 105 29.05 -8.17 9.33
N LYS A 106 29.72 -9.28 8.98
CA LYS A 106 31.16 -9.44 9.26
C LYS A 106 32.01 -8.40 8.52
N ILE A 107 31.67 -8.04 7.28
CA ILE A 107 32.32 -6.95 6.55
C ILE A 107 32.08 -5.61 7.24
N ASN A 108 30.85 -5.35 7.69
CA ASN A 108 30.50 -4.10 8.37
C ASN A 108 31.29 -3.91 9.66
N ASP A 109 31.46 -4.97 10.46
CA ASP A 109 32.11 -4.88 11.77
C ASP A 109 33.64 -4.98 11.70
N LYS A 110 34.18 -5.84 10.82
CA LYS A 110 35.61 -6.20 10.80
C LYS A 110 36.34 -5.86 9.50
N GLY A 111 35.61 -5.49 8.46
CA GLY A 111 36.14 -5.15 7.15
C GLY A 111 36.36 -6.36 6.24
N TYR A 112 36.33 -6.12 4.92
CA TYR A 112 36.38 -7.15 3.87
C TYR A 112 37.64 -8.05 3.91
N HIS A 113 38.76 -7.53 4.39
CA HIS A 113 40.01 -8.28 4.49
C HIS A 113 39.96 -9.44 5.50
N MET A 114 38.99 -9.44 6.41
CA MET A 114 38.79 -10.49 7.41
C MET A 114 37.97 -11.68 6.90
N LEU A 115 37.56 -11.66 5.64
CA LEU A 115 36.94 -12.79 4.97
C LEU A 115 38.00 -13.80 4.51
N THR A 116 37.69 -15.08 4.70
CA THR A 116 38.42 -16.19 4.10
C THR A 116 38.22 -16.20 2.58
N ASP A 117 39.11 -16.87 1.85
CA ASP A 117 39.04 -16.87 0.39
C ASP A 117 37.79 -17.59 -0.13
N GLU A 118 37.31 -18.60 0.61
CA GLU A 118 36.04 -19.29 0.36
C GLU A 118 34.83 -18.37 0.53
N GLU A 119 34.82 -17.52 1.57
CA GLU A 119 33.73 -16.56 1.83
C GLU A 119 33.67 -15.46 0.76
N LYS A 120 34.84 -15.01 0.26
CA LYS A 120 34.92 -14.03 -0.84
C LYS A 120 34.40 -14.61 -2.15
N GLU A 121 34.75 -15.87 -2.45
CA GLU A 121 34.26 -16.55 -3.65
C GLU A 121 32.74 -16.75 -3.60
N PHE A 122 32.21 -17.10 -2.43
CA PHE A 122 30.78 -17.21 -2.19
C PHE A 122 30.04 -15.87 -2.42
N LEU A 123 30.53 -14.76 -1.86
CA LEU A 123 29.95 -13.43 -2.12
C LEU A 123 30.01 -13.03 -3.60
N LYS A 124 31.12 -13.33 -4.28
CA LYS A 124 31.27 -13.07 -5.71
C LYS A 124 30.27 -13.87 -6.54
N LYS A 125 30.03 -15.13 -6.18
CA LYS A 125 29.04 -15.97 -6.84
C LYS A 125 27.63 -15.45 -6.61
N ALA A 126 27.28 -15.13 -5.35
CA ALA A 126 25.99 -14.56 -4.98
C ALA A 126 25.73 -13.17 -5.60
N SER A 127 26.77 -12.41 -5.91
CA SER A 127 26.64 -11.13 -6.64
C SER A 127 26.41 -11.30 -8.15
N ASN A 128 26.88 -12.40 -8.75
CA ASN A 128 26.75 -12.64 -10.19
C ASN A 128 25.49 -13.44 -10.54
N GLU A 129 25.08 -14.35 -9.64
CA GLU A 129 23.77 -14.98 -9.68
C GLU A 129 22.79 -14.02 -9.00
N GLU A 130 22.12 -13.13 -9.75
CA GLU A 130 20.99 -12.34 -9.22
C GLU A 130 19.96 -13.30 -8.60
N LEU A 131 19.98 -13.44 -7.28
CA LEU A 131 18.95 -14.14 -6.49
C LEU A 131 17.69 -13.28 -6.33
#